data_AF-A0A565AP52-F1
#
_entry.id   AF-A0A565AP52-F1
#
_cell.length_a   1.000
_cell.length_b   1.000
_cell.length_c   1.000
_cell.angle_alpha   90.00
_cell.angle_beta   90.00
_cell.angle_gamma   90.00
#
_symmetry.space_group_name_H-M   'P 1'
#
loop_
_entity.id
_entity.type
_entity.pdbx_description
1 polymer ?
#
loop_
_entity_poly.entity_id
_entity_poly.type
_entity_poly.pdbx_seq_one_letter_code
_entity_poly.pdbx_strand_id
1 'polypeptide(L)'
;MTPNTLLKALEASEWMCEQRVFNVFSEDYAARLRLVETVLGLEEADKFFKSIPENMRDYSVYNTLLGSYTRSEKTLDKAESTFETMRDLGFLLKHSPYNSDDFSLRTAQETRYGREAST
;
A
#
# COMPACT_ATOMS: atom_id res chain seq x y z
N MET A 1 9.67 -17.66 17.06
CA MET A 1 9.23 -16.44 17.76
C MET A 1 8.12 -16.86 18.71
N THR A 2 8.24 -16.63 20.00
CA THR A 2 7.24 -17.10 20.98
C THR A 2 6.09 -16.08 21.08
N PRO A 3 4.83 -16.51 21.34
CA PRO A 3 3.67 -15.60 21.39
C PRO A 3 3.85 -14.39 22.33
N ASN A 4 4.60 -14.59 23.42
CA ASN A 4 4.89 -13.59 24.44
C ASN A 4 5.73 -12.40 23.90
N THR A 5 6.57 -12.59 22.87
CA THR A 5 7.32 -11.47 22.29
C THR A 5 6.46 -10.55 21.44
N LEU A 6 5.40 -11.06 20.82
CA LEU A 6 4.50 -10.26 19.98
C LEU A 6 3.55 -9.39 20.80
N LEU A 7 3.07 -9.90 21.93
CA LEU A 7 2.27 -9.11 22.88
C LEU A 7 3.06 -7.91 23.42
N LYS A 8 4.31 -8.13 23.84
CA LYS A 8 5.20 -7.04 24.28
C LYS A 8 5.47 -6.01 23.18
N ALA A 9 5.59 -6.46 21.93
CA ALA A 9 5.77 -5.55 20.79
C ALA A 9 4.52 -4.71 20.53
N LEU A 10 3.33 -5.29 20.69
CA LEU A 10 2.06 -4.57 20.54
C LEU A 10 1.89 -3.48 21.62
N GLU A 11 2.14 -3.83 22.88
CA GLU A 11 2.06 -2.92 24.03
C GLU A 11 3.05 -1.74 23.90
N ALA A 12 4.28 -2.03 23.47
CA ALA A 12 5.27 -0.98 23.19
C ALA A 12 4.83 -0.05 22.04
N SER A 13 4.23 -0.60 20.98
CA SER A 13 3.73 0.17 19.85
C SER A 13 2.56 1.08 20.22
N GLU A 14 1.66 0.62 21.10
CA GLU A 14 0.57 1.42 21.66
C GLU A 14 1.09 2.62 22.45
N TRP A 15 2.00 2.36 23.40
CA TRP A 15 2.60 3.40 24.22
C TRP A 15 3.32 4.45 23.38
N MET A 16 4.08 4.04 22.35
CA MET A 16 4.78 4.98 21.46
C MET A 16 3.84 5.90 20.68
N CYS A 17 2.68 5.40 20.24
CA CYS A 17 1.66 6.25 19.60
C CYS A 17 1.03 7.25 20.58
N GLU A 18 0.82 6.87 21.84
CA GLU A 18 0.25 7.75 22.87
C GLU A 18 1.17 8.90 23.24
N GLN A 19 2.48 8.64 23.28
CA GLN A 19 3.46 9.66 23.68
C GLN A 19 3.59 10.80 22.65
N ARG A 20 3.18 10.62 21.39
CA ARG A 20 3.27 11.63 20.29
C ARG A 20 4.67 12.27 20.12
N VAL A 21 5.72 11.67 20.67
CA VAL A 21 7.10 12.22 20.65
C VAL A 21 7.81 11.88 19.33
N PHE A 22 7.26 10.99 18.51
CA PHE A 22 7.89 10.49 17.29
C PHE A 22 7.01 10.74 16.06
N ASN A 23 7.65 11.06 14.93
CA ASN A 23 6.99 11.04 13.63
C ASN A 23 6.62 9.60 13.31
N VAL A 24 5.33 9.33 13.17
CA VAL A 24 4.82 8.02 12.74
C VAL A 24 4.84 7.98 11.22
N PHE A 25 5.50 6.98 10.66
CA PHE A 25 5.57 6.74 9.23
C PHE A 25 4.58 5.65 8.80
N SER A 26 4.28 5.59 7.50
CA SER A 26 3.39 4.57 6.95
C SER A 26 3.92 3.15 7.19
N GLU A 27 5.24 2.98 7.22
CA GLU A 27 5.90 1.72 7.55
C GLU A 27 5.62 1.25 8.99
N ASP A 28 5.50 2.18 9.95
CA ASP A 28 5.15 1.87 11.33
C ASP A 28 3.72 1.33 11.41
N TYR A 29 2.80 1.93 10.65
CA TYR A 29 1.43 1.46 10.54
C TYR A 29 1.34 0.07 9.88
N ALA A 30 2.13 -0.19 8.84
CA ALA A 30 2.19 -1.50 8.19
C ALA A 30 2.73 -2.57 9.16
N ALA A 31 3.79 -2.26 9.90
CA ALA A 31 4.33 -3.16 10.93
C ALA A 31 3.29 -3.45 12.02
N ARG A 32 2.60 -2.41 12.51
CA ARG A 32 1.56 -2.56 13.53
C ARG A 32 0.34 -3.34 13.01
N LEU A 33 -0.09 -3.11 11.78
CA LEU A 33 -1.17 -3.88 11.15
C LEU A 33 -0.86 -5.37 11.14
N ARG A 34 0.38 -5.73 10.77
CA ARG A 34 0.84 -7.13 10.78
C ARG A 34 0.91 -7.70 12.19
N LEU A 35 1.32 -6.92 13.19
CA LEU A 35 1.33 -7.33 14.59
C LEU A 35 -0.08 -7.58 15.10
N VAL A 36 -1.03 -6.68 14.82
CA VAL A 36 -2.44 -6.81 15.18
C VAL A 36 -3.04 -8.07 14.55
N GLU A 37 -2.81 -8.30 13.24
CA GLU A 37 -3.28 -9.52 12.58
C GLU A 37 -2.74 -10.78 13.26
N THR A 38 -1.45 -10.78 13.62
CA THR A 38 -0.80 -11.96 14.20
C THR A 38 -1.24 -12.25 15.63
N VAL A 39 -1.51 -11.21 16.43
CA VAL A 39 -1.84 -11.33 17.85
C VAL A 39 -3.34 -11.45 18.09
N LEU A 40 -4.14 -10.64 17.39
CA LEU A 40 -5.58 -10.46 17.61
C LEU A 40 -6.43 -11.04 16.48
N GLY A 41 -5.82 -11.35 15.33
CA GLY A 41 -6.51 -11.88 14.17
C GLY A 41 -6.90 -10.82 13.15
N LEU A 42 -7.39 -11.30 12.00
CA LEU A 42 -7.68 -10.48 10.83
C LEU A 42 -8.81 -9.47 11.04
N GLU A 43 -9.82 -9.79 11.85
CA GLU A 43 -10.94 -8.87 12.11
C GLU A 43 -10.47 -7.59 12.82
N GLU A 44 -9.58 -7.72 13.80
CA GLU A 44 -9.00 -6.57 14.49
C GLU A 44 -8.02 -5.82 13.59
N ALA A 45 -7.33 -6.50 12.68
CA ALA A 45 -6.50 -5.86 11.67
C ALA A 45 -7.35 -4.97 10.73
N ASP A 46 -8.54 -5.42 10.31
CA ASP A 46 -9.46 -4.62 9.50
C ASP A 46 -9.95 -3.36 10.24
N LYS A 47 -10.25 -3.48 11.54
CA LYS A 47 -10.63 -2.35 12.38
C LYS A 47 -9.49 -1.36 12.53
N PHE A 48 -8.27 -1.87 12.74
CA PHE A 48 -7.07 -1.04 12.82
C PHE A 48 -6.78 -0.33 11.50
N PHE A 49 -6.88 -1.01 10.35
CA PHE A 49 -6.67 -0.37 9.04
C PHE A 49 -7.59 0.84 8.84
N LYS A 50 -8.86 0.72 9.25
CA LYS A 50 -9.84 1.82 9.18
C LYS A 50 -9.52 3.00 10.10
N SER A 51 -8.76 2.78 11.17
CA SER A 51 -8.33 3.86 12.08
C SER A 51 -7.07 4.59 11.61
N ILE A 52 -6.30 4.03 10.66
CA ILE A 52 -5.13 4.69 10.06
C ILE A 52 -5.60 5.92 9.27
N PRO A 53 -4.98 7.10 9.44
CA PRO A 53 -5.25 8.28 8.61
C PRO A 53 -5.02 8.01 7.12
N GLU A 54 -5.90 8.50 6.24
CA GLU A 54 -5.83 8.21 4.79
C GLU A 54 -4.48 8.60 4.16
N ASN A 55 -3.90 9.72 4.60
CA ASN A 55 -2.59 10.19 4.13
C ASN A 55 -1.40 9.30 4.55
N MET A 56 -1.62 8.38 5.49
CA MET A 56 -0.63 7.40 5.96
C MET A 56 -0.87 5.99 5.40
N ARG A 57 -1.94 5.79 4.61
CA ARG A 57 -2.23 4.51 3.94
C ARG A 57 -1.52 4.47 2.59
N ASP A 58 -0.21 4.28 2.62
CA ASP A 58 0.60 4.18 1.42
C ASP A 58 0.67 2.75 0.88
N TYR A 59 1.51 2.56 -0.16
CA TYR A 59 1.80 1.25 -0.73
C TYR A 59 2.12 0.18 0.33
N SER A 60 2.90 0.51 1.36
CA SER A 60 3.36 -0.46 2.37
C SER A 60 2.19 -0.99 3.20
N VAL A 61 1.28 -0.11 3.60
CA VAL A 61 0.09 -0.47 4.37
C VAL A 61 -0.86 -1.34 3.54
N TYR A 62 -1.16 -0.92 2.31
CA TYR A 62 -2.03 -1.68 1.41
C TYR A 62 -1.44 -3.04 1.00
N ASN A 63 -0.13 -3.10 0.72
CA ASN A 63 0.57 -4.34 0.39
C ASN A 63 0.56 -5.32 1.58
N THR A 64 0.69 -4.80 2.81
CA THR A 64 0.58 -5.63 4.02
C THR A 64 -0.83 -6.21 4.14
N LEU A 65 -1.88 -5.38 3.99
CA LEU A 65 -3.28 -5.82 4.06
C LEU A 65 -3.62 -6.86 2.98
N LEU A 66 -3.15 -6.63 1.74
CA LEU A 66 -3.30 -7.58 0.64
C LEU A 66 -2.63 -8.92 0.95
N GLY A 67 -1.43 -8.89 1.53
CA GLY A 67 -0.71 -10.08 1.98
C GLY A 67 -1.47 -10.86 3.07
N SER A 68 -2.24 -10.18 3.92
CA SER A 68 -3.09 -10.82 4.92
C SER A 68 -4.30 -11.52 4.27
N TYR A 69 -4.96 -10.87 3.31
CA TYR A 69 -6.15 -11.41 2.64
C TYR A 69 -5.86 -12.56 1.68
N THR A 70 -4.67 -12.61 1.07
CA THR A 70 -4.30 -13.71 0.15
C THR A 70 -4.00 -15.03 0.86
N ARG A 71 -3.94 -15.05 2.20
CA ARG A 71 -3.67 -16.26 2.99
C ARG A 71 -4.87 -17.21 3.10
N SER A 72 -6.08 -16.77 2.79
CA SER A 72 -7.29 -17.58 2.90
C SER A 72 -8.22 -17.36 1.71
N GLU A 73 -8.79 -18.44 1.18
CA GLU A 73 -9.80 -18.37 0.12
C GLU A 73 -11.04 -17.58 0.55
N LYS A 74 -11.36 -17.54 1.85
CA LYS A 74 -12.50 -16.79 2.39
C LYS A 74 -12.35 -15.28 2.28
N THR A 75 -11.13 -14.79 2.05
CA THR A 75 -10.81 -13.37 1.99
C THR A 75 -10.35 -12.93 0.60
N LEU A 76 -10.54 -13.79 -0.40
CA LEU A 76 -10.11 -13.55 -1.78
C LEU A 76 -10.84 -12.34 -2.39
N ASP A 77 -12.15 -12.20 -2.16
CA ASP A 77 -12.92 -11.02 -2.60
C ASP A 77 -12.35 -9.70 -2.02
N LYS A 78 -11.91 -9.73 -0.76
CA LYS A 78 -11.25 -8.58 -0.12
C LYS A 78 -9.87 -8.31 -0.70
N ALA A 79 -9.12 -9.36 -1.03
CA ALA A 79 -7.82 -9.24 -1.69
C ALA A 79 -7.97 -8.57 -3.06
N GLU A 80 -8.93 -9.02 -3.87
CA GLU A 80 -9.22 -8.44 -5.18
C GLU A 80 -9.62 -6.97 -5.07
N SER A 81 -10.59 -6.64 -4.22
CA SER A 81 -11.00 -5.24 -4.00
C SER A 81 -9.84 -4.35 -3.51
N THR A 82 -8.95 -4.89 -2.67
CA THR A 82 -7.75 -4.17 -2.19
C THR A 82 -6.77 -3.93 -3.34
N PHE A 83 -6.56 -4.93 -4.20
CA PHE A 83 -5.69 -4.82 -5.36
C PHE A 83 -6.20 -3.79 -6.38
N GLU A 84 -7.51 -3.76 -6.63
CA GLU A 84 -8.13 -2.73 -7.47
C GLU A 84 -7.95 -1.34 -6.88
N THR A 85 -8.15 -1.19 -5.58
CA THR A 85 -7.90 0.09 -4.88
C THR A 85 -6.43 0.53 -5.05
N MET A 86 -5.47 -0.38 -4.93
CA MET A 86 -4.05 -0.08 -5.15
C MET A 86 -3.76 0.35 -6.60
N ARG A 87 -4.42 -0.24 -7.58
CA ARG A 87 -4.33 0.16 -8.99
C ARG A 87 -4.81 1.59 -9.17
N ASP A 88 -5.99 1.90 -8.63
CA ASP A 88 -6.65 3.20 -8.81
C ASP A 88 -5.89 4.33 -8.10
N LEU A 89 -5.23 4.02 -6.97
CA LEU A 89 -4.31 4.93 -6.28
C LEU A 89 -2.93 5.06 -6.96
N GLY A 90 -2.69 4.33 -8.04
CA GLY A 90 -1.42 4.35 -8.77
C GLY A 90 -0.26 3.65 -8.06
N PHE A 91 -0.53 2.93 -6.97
CA PHE A 91 0.49 2.23 -6.18
C PHE A 91 1.16 1.09 -6.95
N LEU A 92 0.46 0.52 -7.94
CA LEU A 92 0.98 -0.53 -8.80
C LEU A 92 1.79 -0.01 -10.01
N LEU A 93 1.78 1.30 -10.27
CA LEU A 93 2.44 1.92 -11.43
C LEU A 93 3.94 2.13 -11.25
N LYS A 94 4.50 1.79 -10.07
CA LYS A 94 5.90 2.07 -9.71
C LYS A 94 6.95 1.27 -10.52
N HIS A 95 6.54 0.43 -11.48
CA HIS A 95 7.44 -0.45 -12.23
C HIS A 95 7.28 -0.45 -13.76
N SER A 96 6.78 0.61 -14.39
CA SER A 96 6.94 0.75 -15.84
C SER A 96 7.68 2.02 -16.24
N PRO A 97 8.95 1.93 -16.71
CA PRO A 97 9.52 2.97 -17.57
C PRO A 97 8.83 3.04 -18.95
N TYR A 98 7.89 2.13 -19.23
CA TYR A 98 7.07 2.10 -20.43
C TYR A 98 5.62 2.44 -20.06
N ASN A 99 5.37 3.67 -19.62
CA ASN A 99 4.03 4.22 -19.71
C ASN A 99 3.82 4.60 -21.19
N SER A 100 2.79 4.02 -21.80
CA SER A 100 2.40 4.16 -23.21
C SER A 100 2.19 5.59 -23.70
N ASP A 101 2.18 6.56 -22.79
CA ASP A 101 1.98 7.97 -23.11
C ASP A 101 3.20 8.61 -23.77
N ASP A 102 4.42 8.06 -23.58
CA ASP A 102 5.63 8.56 -24.25
C ASP A 102 5.69 8.19 -25.75
N PHE A 103 5.13 7.03 -26.14
CA PHE A 103 5.11 6.61 -27.55
C PHE A 103 4.22 7.53 -28.41
N SER A 104 3.16 8.07 -27.82
CA SER A 104 2.24 8.98 -28.51
C SER A 104 2.87 10.36 -28.73
N LEU A 105 3.74 10.83 -27.84
CA LEU A 105 4.41 12.13 -28.00
C LEU A 105 5.55 12.06 -29.04
N ARG A 106 6.27 10.94 -29.11
CA ARG A 106 7.38 10.76 -30.06
C ARG A 106 6.90 10.71 -31.51
N THR A 107 5.81 9.99 -31.77
CA THR A 107 5.18 9.91 -33.10
C THR A 107 4.51 11.22 -33.53
N ALA A 108 3.96 11.98 -32.58
CA ALA A 108 3.40 13.31 -32.86
C ALA A 108 4.47 14.36 -33.23
N GLN A 109 5.67 14.28 -32.64
CA GLN A 109 6.81 15.16 -32.97
C GLN A 109 7.37 14.87 -34.37
N GLU A 110 7.53 13.59 -34.72
CA GLU A 110 8.06 13.17 -36.03
C GLU A 110 7.12 13.55 -37.19
N THR A 111 5.80 13.49 -36.98
CA THR A 111 4.80 13.89 -37.99
C THR A 111 4.75 15.41 -38.22
N ARG A 112 5.12 16.23 -37.22
CA ARG A 112 5.22 17.69 -37.36
C ARG A 112 6.49 18.09 -38.11
N TYR A 113 7.63 17.49 -37.77
CA TYR A 113 8.90 17.83 -38.43
C TYR A 113 8.95 17.40 -39.90
N GLY A 114 8.33 16.26 -40.25
CA GLY A 114 8.23 15.80 -41.63
C GLY A 114 7.32 16.64 -42.54
N ARG A 115 6.38 17.42 -41.97
CA ARG A 115 5.43 18.25 -42.74
C ARG A 115 5.97 19.65 -43.05
N GLU A 116 6.91 20.15 -42.25
CA GLU A 116 7.53 21.46 -42.43
C GLU A 116 8.74 21.43 -43.40
N ALA A 117 9.30 20.25 -43.68
CA ALA A 117 10.46 20.08 -44.57
C ALA A 117 10.11 19.83 -46.06
N SER A 118 8.84 19.97 -46.47
CA SER A 118 8.38 19.74 -47.86
C SER A 118 7.54 20.89 -48.44
N THR A 119 7.72 22.12 -47.95
CA THR A 119 7.25 23.34 -48.63
C THR A 119 8.43 24.23 -48.94
#